data_AF-N1NYP7-F1
#
_entry.id   AF-N1NYP7-F1
#
_cell.length_a   1.000
_cell.length_b   1.000
_cell.length_c   1.000
_cell.angle_alpha   90.00
_cell.angle_beta   90.00
_cell.angle_gamma   90.00
#
_symmetry.space_group_name_H-M   'P 1'
#
loop_
_entity.id
_entity.type
_entity.pdbx_description
1 polymer ?
#
loop_
_entity_poly.entity_id
_entity_poly.type
_entity_poly.pdbx_seq_one_letter_code
_entity_poly.pdbx_strand_id
1 'polypeptide(L)'
;MPMVTVKYNFQLFKCKVSLNSTLNDVLHQSIQFFQLHTSSNDWSLIHLDKPVPLDLPWRLLNLPTGVNLELSKSSNFPVANKTNREDIPFNTIKIRFQIPGRDSVVKEMPSDQPIAPILRQMSGAAGDDFKIQVFSKIIEFKTIKDENLTLENLGIQEPSSVRLIFNNTSHSEGISANSAIHPKQTPPTMTNPETVASLPPHELHKPSVFLPSDEPLAVIKDQIEDEEDYELTVEQAKKYQKMLSSKAGTLGGPILTKRLREQSANNLPKKNKAISECLLRVKFPDRSHIQIAFKPNEDMRTVYNVVSQFLIDENMPFTLNQSHPFKPLAKDDKKLLDDLEFGSKTMLLFETNSNSNGPLIKAHLLEDAQKITHETRTTPSVNTINKSNPQGPSDNATSIKKTLNRVPKWMKLSKK
;
A
#
# COMPACT_ATOMS: atom_id res chain seq x y z
N MET A 1 -27.59 -23.30 -5.02
CA MET A 1 -26.27 -23.85 -4.62
C MET A 1 -25.43 -23.97 -5.88
N PRO A 2 -24.20 -23.43 -5.91
CA PRO A 2 -23.29 -23.65 -7.03
C PRO A 2 -23.05 -25.15 -7.25
N MET A 3 -22.96 -25.55 -8.51
CA MET A 3 -22.68 -26.93 -8.90
C MET A 3 -21.29 -26.98 -9.54
N VAL A 4 -20.53 -27.99 -9.18
CA VAL A 4 -19.18 -28.24 -9.71
C VAL A 4 -19.19 -29.59 -10.41
N THR A 5 -18.63 -29.63 -11.63
CA THR A 5 -18.47 -30.86 -12.39
C THR A 5 -16.98 -31.20 -12.46
N VAL A 6 -16.56 -32.31 -11.86
CA VAL A 6 -15.18 -32.80 -11.92
C VAL A 6 -15.08 -33.88 -13.00
N LYS A 7 -14.06 -33.76 -13.86
CA LYS A 7 -13.78 -34.67 -14.97
C LYS A 7 -12.50 -35.45 -14.70
N TYR A 8 -12.54 -36.76 -14.91
CA TYR A 8 -11.36 -37.63 -14.84
C TYR A 8 -11.51 -38.81 -15.80
N ASN A 9 -10.54 -39.07 -16.68
CA ASN A 9 -10.55 -40.19 -17.63
C ASN A 9 -11.92 -40.39 -18.32
N PHE A 10 -12.48 -39.32 -18.89
CA PHE A 10 -13.79 -39.29 -19.57
C PHE A 10 -15.03 -39.54 -18.68
N GLN A 11 -14.86 -39.71 -17.38
CA GLN A 11 -15.95 -39.78 -16.41
C GLN A 11 -16.22 -38.40 -15.79
N LEU A 12 -17.50 -38.16 -15.45
CA LEU A 12 -17.98 -36.90 -14.88
C LEU A 12 -18.59 -37.15 -13.51
N PHE A 13 -18.12 -36.40 -12.51
CA PHE A 13 -18.70 -36.35 -11.18
C PHE A 13 -19.31 -34.97 -10.93
N LYS A 14 -20.57 -34.90 -10.50
CA LYS A 14 -21.26 -33.63 -10.23
C LYS A 14 -21.56 -33.50 -8.74
N CYS A 15 -21.06 -32.44 -8.12
CA CYS A 15 -21.27 -32.14 -6.71
C CYS A 15 -21.90 -30.76 -6.52
N LYS A 16 -22.77 -30.63 -5.52
CA LYS A 16 -23.33 -29.34 -5.08
C LYS A 16 -22.43 -28.78 -3.97
N VAL A 17 -21.98 -27.55 -4.15
CA VAL A 17 -21.04 -26.88 -3.25
C VAL A 17 -21.76 -25.75 -2.51
N SER A 18 -21.41 -25.52 -1.25
CA SER A 18 -21.91 -24.39 -0.47
C SER A 18 -21.02 -23.16 -0.70
N LEU A 19 -21.52 -21.96 -0.45
CA LEU A 19 -20.73 -20.73 -0.65
C LEU A 19 -19.50 -20.63 0.28
N ASN A 20 -19.57 -21.28 1.44
CA ASN A 20 -18.52 -21.29 2.47
C ASN A 20 -17.72 -22.60 2.52
N SER A 21 -18.05 -23.61 1.71
CA SER A 21 -17.28 -24.86 1.69
C SER A 21 -16.01 -24.69 0.86
N THR A 22 -14.95 -25.38 1.28
CA THR A 22 -13.67 -25.48 0.58
C THR A 22 -13.77 -26.56 -0.51
N LEU A 23 -12.86 -26.52 -1.50
CA LEU A 23 -12.82 -27.53 -2.56
C LEU A 23 -12.12 -28.82 -2.12
N ASN A 24 -11.52 -28.86 -0.94
CA ASN A 24 -10.98 -30.09 -0.34
C ASN A 24 -12.05 -31.19 -0.21
N ASP A 25 -13.27 -30.83 0.21
CA ASP A 25 -14.37 -31.78 0.33
C ASP A 25 -14.78 -32.34 -1.04
N VAL A 26 -14.79 -31.48 -2.06
CA VAL A 26 -15.12 -31.85 -3.44
C VAL A 26 -14.03 -32.76 -4.03
N LEU A 27 -12.77 -32.49 -3.73
CA LEU A 27 -11.64 -33.32 -4.13
C LEU A 27 -11.76 -34.72 -3.49
N HIS A 28 -11.99 -34.80 -2.18
CA HIS A 28 -12.12 -36.07 -1.47
C HIS A 28 -13.30 -36.91 -2.02
N GLN A 29 -14.45 -36.26 -2.25
CA GLN A 29 -15.61 -36.92 -2.86
C GLN A 29 -15.32 -37.41 -4.29
N SER A 30 -14.54 -36.64 -5.06
CA SER A 30 -14.14 -37.02 -6.42
C SER A 30 -13.21 -38.23 -6.40
N ILE A 31 -12.21 -38.24 -5.52
CA ILE A 31 -11.26 -39.36 -5.36
C ILE A 31 -12.00 -40.65 -4.97
N GLN A 32 -12.95 -40.54 -4.02
CA GLN A 32 -13.78 -41.66 -3.61
C GLN A 32 -14.69 -42.16 -4.76
N PHE A 33 -15.27 -41.24 -5.53
CA PHE A 33 -16.14 -41.58 -6.66
C PHE A 33 -15.38 -42.27 -7.80
N PHE A 34 -14.18 -41.78 -8.12
CA PHE A 34 -13.32 -42.35 -9.18
C PHE A 34 -12.48 -43.55 -8.71
N GLN A 35 -12.67 -44.02 -7.46
CA GLN A 35 -11.98 -45.18 -6.86
C GLN A 35 -10.44 -45.07 -6.93
N LEU A 36 -9.92 -43.87 -6.70
CA LEU A 36 -8.48 -43.61 -6.74
C LEU A 36 -7.87 -43.97 -5.38
N HIS A 37 -7.19 -45.12 -5.29
CA HIS A 37 -6.57 -45.65 -4.06
C HIS A 37 -5.29 -44.90 -3.63
N THR A 38 -5.28 -43.58 -3.69
CA THR A 38 -4.11 -42.74 -3.39
C THR A 38 -4.49 -41.65 -2.40
N SER A 39 -3.55 -41.25 -1.55
CA SER A 39 -3.72 -40.15 -0.60
C SER A 39 -4.16 -38.86 -1.30
N SER A 40 -5.03 -38.10 -0.64
CA SER A 40 -5.61 -36.86 -1.19
C SER A 40 -4.57 -35.81 -1.59
N ASN A 41 -3.32 -35.93 -1.10
CA ASN A 41 -2.22 -35.00 -1.37
C ASN A 41 -1.62 -35.13 -2.78
N ASP A 42 -1.91 -36.24 -3.49
CA ASP A 42 -1.37 -36.49 -4.82
C ASP A 42 -2.25 -35.90 -5.94
N TRP A 43 -3.40 -35.32 -5.59
CA TRP A 43 -4.43 -34.92 -6.55
C TRP A 43 -4.73 -33.42 -6.46
N SER A 44 -4.96 -32.81 -7.63
CA SER A 44 -5.28 -31.40 -7.74
C SER A 44 -6.42 -31.17 -8.74
N LEU A 45 -7.23 -30.15 -8.48
CA LEU A 45 -8.31 -29.72 -9.37
C LEU A 45 -7.81 -28.60 -10.28
N ILE A 46 -8.01 -28.74 -11.58
CA ILE A 46 -7.60 -27.79 -12.60
C ILE A 46 -8.82 -27.08 -13.19
N HIS A 47 -8.72 -25.78 -13.41
CA HIS A 47 -9.64 -25.01 -14.24
C HIS A 47 -8.87 -24.23 -15.30
N LEU A 48 -9.15 -24.47 -16.59
CA LEU A 48 -8.50 -23.79 -17.72
C LEU A 48 -6.96 -23.83 -17.62
N ASP A 49 -6.38 -25.03 -17.43
CA ASP A 49 -4.94 -25.28 -17.28
C ASP A 49 -4.27 -24.62 -16.06
N LYS A 50 -5.06 -24.13 -15.09
CA LYS A 50 -4.56 -23.57 -13.83
C LYS A 50 -5.03 -24.38 -12.62
N PRO A 51 -4.15 -24.68 -11.65
CA PRO A 51 -4.55 -25.34 -10.42
C PRO A 51 -5.44 -24.42 -9.60
N VAL A 52 -6.54 -24.97 -9.08
CA VAL A 52 -7.47 -24.26 -8.22
C VAL A 52 -7.04 -24.46 -6.77
N PRO A 53 -6.85 -23.39 -5.98
CA PRO A 53 -6.49 -23.52 -4.57
C PRO A 53 -7.64 -24.17 -3.79
N LEU A 54 -7.32 -25.21 -3.03
CA LEU A 54 -8.32 -26.05 -2.35
C LEU A 54 -8.70 -25.52 -0.96
N ASP A 55 -7.86 -24.67 -0.38
CA ASP A 55 -7.99 -24.11 0.97
C ASP A 55 -8.92 -22.88 1.04
N LEU A 56 -9.28 -22.33 -0.13
CA LEU A 56 -10.10 -21.13 -0.20
C LEU A 56 -11.60 -21.48 -0.32
N PRO A 57 -12.51 -20.76 0.38
CA PRO A 57 -13.95 -20.98 0.24
C PRO A 57 -14.42 -20.63 -1.17
N TRP A 58 -15.42 -21.37 -1.66
CA TRP A 58 -15.97 -21.23 -3.02
C TRP A 58 -16.21 -19.78 -3.47
N ARG A 59 -16.78 -18.94 -2.58
CA ARG A 59 -17.07 -17.52 -2.89
C ARG A 59 -15.84 -16.68 -3.27
N LEU A 60 -14.64 -17.07 -2.83
CA LEU A 60 -13.39 -16.34 -3.09
C LEU A 60 -12.64 -16.85 -4.32
N LEU A 61 -13.02 -18.01 -4.87
CA LEU A 61 -12.37 -18.61 -6.03
C LEU A 61 -12.78 -17.96 -7.36
N ASN A 62 -13.79 -17.07 -7.35
CA ASN A 62 -14.33 -16.38 -8.52
C ASN A 62 -14.67 -17.34 -9.70
N LEU A 63 -15.07 -18.57 -9.37
CA LEU A 63 -15.43 -19.58 -10.37
C LEU A 63 -16.92 -19.46 -10.74
N PRO A 64 -17.26 -19.64 -12.03
CA PRO A 64 -18.64 -19.59 -12.47
C PRO A 64 -19.45 -20.77 -11.89
N THR A 65 -20.76 -20.58 -11.72
CA THR A 65 -21.66 -21.67 -11.35
C THR A 65 -21.74 -22.69 -12.49
N GLY A 66 -21.50 -23.98 -12.20
CA GLY A 66 -21.45 -25.02 -13.23
C GLY A 66 -20.06 -25.24 -13.83
N VAL A 67 -19.00 -24.79 -13.15
CA VAL A 67 -17.62 -24.94 -13.62
C VAL A 67 -17.24 -26.41 -13.88
N ASN A 68 -16.47 -26.63 -14.94
CA ASN A 68 -15.84 -27.93 -15.22
C ASN A 68 -14.42 -27.89 -14.67
N LEU A 69 -14.14 -28.73 -13.67
CA LEU A 69 -12.80 -28.95 -13.14
C LEU A 69 -12.27 -30.26 -13.68
N GLU A 70 -10.97 -30.31 -13.98
CA GLU A 70 -10.29 -31.54 -14.32
C GLU A 70 -9.51 -32.05 -13.12
N LEU A 71 -9.61 -33.35 -12.84
CA LEU A 71 -8.84 -34.00 -11.80
C LEU A 71 -7.52 -34.49 -12.39
N SER A 72 -6.41 -34.07 -11.81
CA SER A 72 -5.09 -34.47 -12.28
C SER A 72 -4.17 -34.85 -11.12
N LYS A 73 -3.25 -35.77 -11.40
CA LYS A 73 -2.19 -36.12 -10.46
C LYS A 73 -1.14 -35.00 -10.45
N SER A 74 -0.68 -34.59 -9.27
CA SER A 74 0.32 -33.53 -9.07
C SER A 74 1.62 -33.76 -9.85
N SER A 75 1.94 -35.01 -10.22
CA SER A 75 3.09 -35.38 -11.06
C SER A 75 2.99 -34.95 -12.53
N ASN A 76 1.78 -34.69 -13.04
CA ASN A 76 1.54 -34.37 -14.46
C ASN A 76 1.59 -32.86 -14.76
N PHE A 77 1.90 -32.03 -13.76
CA PHE A 77 1.98 -30.58 -13.93
C PHE A 77 3.41 -30.09 -14.24
N PRO A 78 3.65 -29.45 -15.40
CA PRO A 78 4.96 -28.90 -15.74
C PRO A 78 5.37 -27.67 -14.91
N VAL A 79 4.49 -27.15 -14.05
CA VAL A 79 4.80 -26.04 -13.12
C VAL A 79 5.46 -26.54 -11.82
N ALA A 80 5.28 -27.82 -11.46
CA ALA A 80 6.02 -28.46 -10.38
C ALA A 80 7.35 -29.10 -10.86
N ASN A 81 7.51 -29.28 -12.18
CA ASN A 81 8.62 -30.03 -12.78
C ASN A 81 9.69 -29.14 -13.44
N LYS A 82 9.78 -27.85 -13.04
CA LYS A 82 10.90 -26.95 -13.38
C LYS A 82 11.88 -26.77 -12.23
N THR A 83 12.20 -27.85 -11.53
CA THR A 83 13.53 -28.01 -10.95
C THR A 83 13.97 -29.42 -11.31
N ASN A 84 14.98 -29.52 -12.18
CA ASN A 84 15.63 -30.77 -12.48
C ASN A 84 15.98 -31.46 -11.15
N ARG A 85 15.28 -32.57 -10.88
CA ARG A 85 15.62 -33.52 -9.83
C ARG A 85 16.77 -34.37 -10.32
N GLU A 86 17.97 -33.82 -10.25
CA GLU A 86 19.17 -34.60 -9.97
C GLU A 86 19.92 -33.74 -8.95
N ASP A 87 19.90 -34.20 -7.71
CA ASP A 87 20.42 -33.56 -6.48
C ASP A 87 19.60 -32.38 -5.93
N ILE A 88 18.87 -32.59 -4.82
CA ILE A 88 18.81 -31.72 -3.62
C ILE A 88 17.82 -32.28 -2.56
N PRO A 89 18.12 -32.10 -1.25
CA PRO A 89 17.48 -32.74 -0.10
C PRO A 89 16.21 -31.99 0.34
N PHE A 90 15.47 -32.55 1.33
CA PHE A 90 14.43 -31.94 2.19
C PHE A 90 13.89 -30.55 1.81
N ASN A 91 12.56 -30.41 1.64
CA ASN A 91 11.84 -29.16 1.35
C ASN A 91 12.34 -28.01 2.25
N THR A 92 13.27 -27.22 1.74
CA THR A 92 13.98 -26.17 2.48
C THR A 92 13.28 -24.84 2.22
N ILE A 93 12.88 -24.18 3.29
CA ILE A 93 12.12 -22.94 3.26
C ILE A 93 13.03 -21.81 3.73
N LYS A 94 13.08 -20.72 2.95
CA LYS A 94 13.82 -19.51 3.30
C LYS A 94 12.99 -18.61 4.19
N ILE A 95 13.40 -18.43 5.43
CA ILE A 95 12.70 -17.59 6.40
C ILE A 95 13.52 -16.35 6.72
N ARG A 96 12.87 -15.20 6.63
CA ARG A 96 13.41 -13.92 7.10
C ARG A 96 12.97 -13.67 8.53
N PHE A 97 13.93 -13.60 9.45
CA PHE A 97 13.65 -13.24 10.83
C PHE A 97 13.92 -11.75 11.04
N GLN A 98 12.90 -11.03 11.52
CA GLN A 98 12.99 -9.63 11.88
C GLN A 98 13.22 -9.53 13.39
N ILE A 99 14.37 -8.99 13.79
CA ILE A 99 14.76 -8.86 15.20
C ILE A 99 14.71 -7.37 15.56
N PRO A 100 13.95 -6.95 16.57
CA PRO A 100 13.96 -5.57 17.05
C PRO A 100 15.38 -5.14 17.45
N GLY A 101 15.87 -4.04 16.87
CA GLY A 101 17.21 -3.50 17.16
C GLY A 101 18.39 -4.19 16.45
N ARG A 102 18.14 -5.17 15.57
CA ARG A 102 19.17 -5.78 14.69
C ARG A 102 18.67 -5.90 13.25
N ASP A 103 19.59 -6.11 12.31
CA ASP A 103 19.23 -6.39 10.93
C ASP A 103 18.45 -7.70 10.78
N SER A 104 17.62 -7.77 9.74
CA SER A 104 16.88 -8.99 9.41
C SER A 104 17.84 -10.08 8.93
N VAL A 105 17.72 -11.28 9.49
CA VAL A 105 18.57 -12.42 9.14
C VAL A 105 17.73 -13.42 8.35
N VAL A 106 18.22 -13.84 7.18
CA VAL A 106 17.57 -14.85 6.34
C VAL A 106 18.24 -16.19 6.59
N LYS A 107 17.45 -17.22 6.93
CA LYS A 107 17.93 -18.58 7.13
C LYS A 107 17.09 -19.56 6.34
N GLU A 108 17.78 -20.46 5.66
CA GLU A 108 17.18 -21.60 4.96
C GLU A 108 17.19 -22.81 5.89
N MET A 109 16.03 -23.44 6.08
CA MET A 109 15.87 -24.59 6.97
C MET A 109 14.77 -25.51 6.45
N PRO A 110 14.84 -26.82 6.70
CA PRO A 110 13.84 -27.77 6.23
C PRO A 110 12.54 -27.65 7.05
N SER A 111 11.40 -27.97 6.43
CA SER A 111 10.07 -27.80 7.04
C SER A 111 9.81 -28.70 8.27
N ASP A 112 10.56 -29.80 8.38
CA ASP A 112 10.46 -30.82 9.42
C ASP A 112 11.30 -30.53 10.68
N GLN A 113 12.20 -29.52 10.64
CA GLN A 113 13.08 -29.21 11.77
C GLN A 113 12.40 -28.26 12.77
N PRO A 114 12.57 -28.46 14.09
CA PRO A 114 12.07 -27.54 15.10
C PRO A 114 12.74 -26.16 14.96
N ILE A 115 11.93 -25.10 15.07
CA ILE A 115 12.40 -23.72 14.88
C ILE A 115 13.08 -23.15 16.14
N ALA A 116 12.82 -23.74 17.32
CA ALA A 116 13.34 -23.31 18.63
C ALA A 116 14.88 -23.09 18.68
N PRO A 117 15.74 -24.03 18.23
CA PRO A 117 17.19 -23.84 18.26
C PRO A 117 17.65 -22.65 17.40
N ILE A 118 16.96 -22.40 16.29
CA ILE A 118 17.30 -21.32 15.36
C ILE A 118 16.86 -19.98 15.97
N LEU A 119 15.64 -19.91 16.52
CA LEU A 119 15.18 -18.72 17.24
C LEU A 119 16.12 -18.35 18.40
N ARG A 120 16.66 -19.34 19.12
CA ARG A 120 17.63 -19.13 20.20
C ARG A 120 18.98 -18.61 19.68
N GLN A 121 19.46 -19.13 18.55
CA GLN A 121 20.66 -18.59 17.91
C GLN A 121 20.47 -17.12 17.49
N MET A 122 19.24 -16.76 17.12
CA MET A 122 18.89 -15.43 16.60
C MET A 122 18.57 -14.42 17.70
N SER A 123 17.98 -14.84 18.82
CA SER A 123 17.74 -13.98 19.99
C SER A 123 19.07 -13.55 20.65
N GLY A 124 20.13 -14.35 20.54
CA GLY A 124 21.44 -14.03 21.12
C GLY A 124 21.40 -14.07 22.66
N ALA A 125 21.95 -13.04 23.32
CA ALA A 125 22.00 -12.94 24.80
C ALA A 125 20.66 -12.60 25.46
N ALA A 126 19.61 -12.31 24.68
CA ALA A 126 18.26 -12.18 25.21
C ALA A 126 17.77 -13.59 25.57
N GLY A 127 17.46 -13.82 26.85
CA GLY A 127 17.04 -15.12 27.37
C GLY A 127 15.73 -15.64 26.74
N ASP A 128 15.18 -16.70 27.32
CA ASP A 128 13.99 -17.40 26.81
C ASP A 128 12.67 -16.58 26.88
N ASP A 129 12.72 -15.28 27.21
CA ASP A 129 11.55 -14.40 27.38
C ASP A 129 11.32 -13.50 26.15
N PHE A 130 10.95 -14.13 25.04
CA PHE A 130 10.52 -13.44 23.84
C PHE A 130 9.33 -14.13 23.19
N LYS A 131 8.55 -13.36 22.43
CA LYS A 131 7.45 -13.86 21.60
C LYS A 131 7.87 -13.79 20.15
N ILE A 132 7.34 -14.67 19.33
CA ILE A 132 7.43 -14.54 17.87
C ILE A 132 6.06 -14.22 17.31
N GLN A 133 6.04 -13.43 16.25
CA GLN A 133 4.89 -13.19 15.42
C GLN A 133 5.11 -13.89 14.08
N VAL A 134 4.23 -14.83 13.77
CA VAL A 134 4.16 -15.55 12.50
C VAL A 134 2.80 -15.26 11.88
N PHE A 135 2.78 -14.58 10.73
CA PHE A 135 1.55 -14.03 10.14
C PHE A 135 0.76 -13.18 11.15
N SER A 136 -0.46 -13.57 11.50
CA SER A 136 -1.31 -12.92 12.51
C SER A 136 -1.22 -13.55 13.91
N LYS A 137 -0.45 -14.63 14.08
CA LYS A 137 -0.34 -15.36 15.35
C LYS A 137 0.88 -14.89 16.14
N ILE A 138 0.69 -14.61 17.43
CA ILE A 138 1.77 -14.31 18.38
C ILE A 138 1.92 -15.52 19.31
N ILE A 139 3.12 -16.08 19.38
CA ILE A 139 3.42 -17.32 20.11
C ILE A 139 4.63 -17.08 20.99
N GLU A 140 4.58 -17.52 22.24
CA GLU A 140 5.70 -17.37 23.18
C GLU A 140 6.79 -18.41 22.90
N PHE A 141 8.06 -18.03 23.08
CA PHE A 141 9.19 -18.94 22.84
C PHE A 141 9.13 -20.19 23.73
N LYS A 142 8.61 -20.07 24.95
CA LYS A 142 8.41 -21.19 25.89
C LYS A 142 7.49 -22.26 25.28
N THR A 143 6.35 -21.87 24.73
CA THR A 143 5.41 -22.77 24.03
C THR A 143 6.06 -23.46 22.84
N ILE A 144 6.89 -22.75 22.07
CA ILE A 144 7.59 -23.30 20.89
C ILE A 144 8.62 -24.35 21.30
N LYS A 145 9.31 -24.11 22.42
CA LYS A 145 10.32 -25.01 22.99
C LYS A 145 9.67 -26.25 23.61
N ASP A 146 8.56 -26.07 24.32
CA ASP A 146 7.87 -27.16 25.02
C ASP A 146 7.10 -28.08 24.05
N GLU A 147 6.53 -27.52 22.97
CA GLU A 147 5.76 -28.27 21.96
C GLU A 147 6.57 -28.70 20.73
N ASN A 148 7.89 -28.40 20.67
CA ASN A 148 8.77 -28.69 19.53
C ASN A 148 8.17 -28.27 18.17
N LEU A 149 7.64 -27.05 18.10
CA LEU A 149 6.95 -26.60 16.90
C LEU A 149 7.91 -26.47 15.70
N THR A 150 7.51 -27.09 14.59
CA THR A 150 8.17 -27.00 13.28
C THR A 150 7.56 -25.88 12.45
N LEU A 151 8.14 -25.61 11.28
CA LEU A 151 7.60 -24.63 10.33
C LEU A 151 6.20 -25.00 9.86
N GLU A 152 5.93 -26.29 9.65
CA GLU A 152 4.63 -26.79 9.23
C GLU A 152 3.56 -26.54 10.31
N ASN A 153 3.89 -26.76 11.58
CA ASN A 153 2.97 -26.51 12.69
C ASN A 153 2.65 -25.02 12.84
N LEU A 154 3.57 -24.16 12.41
CA LEU A 154 3.40 -22.70 12.36
C LEU A 154 2.68 -22.23 11.08
N GLY A 155 2.32 -23.14 10.17
CA GLY A 155 1.68 -22.83 8.89
C GLY A 155 2.62 -22.22 7.86
N ILE A 156 3.94 -22.33 8.06
CA ILE A 156 4.96 -21.79 7.16
C ILE A 156 5.31 -22.87 6.13
N GLN A 157 4.66 -22.82 4.97
CA GLN A 157 4.90 -23.72 3.83
C GLN A 157 5.68 -23.05 2.68
N GLU A 158 5.82 -21.72 2.72
CA GLU A 158 6.48 -20.91 1.72
C GLU A 158 7.47 -19.93 2.36
N PRO A 159 8.42 -19.34 1.59
CA PRO A 159 9.35 -18.35 2.10
C PRO A 159 8.64 -17.19 2.80
N SER A 160 8.80 -17.10 4.12
CA SER A 160 7.99 -16.24 4.99
C SER A 160 8.84 -15.38 5.91
N SER A 161 8.22 -14.35 6.51
CA SER A 161 8.88 -13.50 7.50
C SER A 161 8.34 -13.79 8.91
N VAL A 162 9.23 -14.00 9.87
CA VAL A 162 8.92 -14.19 11.29
C VAL A 162 9.50 -13.00 12.06
N ARG A 163 8.72 -12.37 12.94
CA ARG A 163 9.20 -11.25 13.77
C ARG A 163 9.41 -11.71 15.21
N LEU A 164 10.55 -11.37 15.82
CA LEU A 164 10.79 -11.56 17.25
C LEU A 164 10.32 -10.32 18.02
N ILE A 165 9.84 -10.51 19.25
CA ILE A 165 9.34 -9.46 20.14
C ILE A 165 9.92 -9.74 21.54
N PHE A 166 10.76 -8.85 22.06
CA PHE A 166 11.39 -8.99 23.38
C PHE A 166 10.64 -8.18 24.43
N ASN A 167 10.42 -8.76 25.62
CA ASN A 167 9.89 -8.03 26.77
C ASN A 167 11.06 -7.35 27.50
N ASN A 168 11.25 -6.05 27.30
CA ASN A 168 12.27 -5.33 28.06
C ASN A 168 11.75 -5.05 29.47
N THR A 169 12.22 -5.79 30.47
CA THR A 169 11.92 -5.54 31.90
C THR A 169 13.19 -5.07 32.61
N SER A 170 13.42 -3.75 32.66
CA SER A 170 14.09 -3.06 33.79
C SER A 170 14.25 -1.56 33.51
N HIS A 171 13.42 -0.73 34.16
CA HIS A 171 13.90 0.35 35.04
C HIS A 171 12.75 0.77 35.98
N SER A 172 12.95 0.48 37.26
CA SER A 172 12.19 0.92 38.43
C SER A 172 12.85 2.14 39.08
N GLU A 173 12.08 2.78 39.98
CA GLU A 173 12.41 3.91 40.87
C GLU A 173 12.20 5.30 40.25
N GLY A 174 11.45 6.24 40.84
CA GLY A 174 10.76 6.28 42.12
C GLY A 174 10.03 7.64 42.24
N ILE A 175 8.90 7.65 42.93
CA ILE A 175 8.07 8.82 43.20
C ILE A 175 8.76 9.70 44.25
N SER A 176 8.89 11.02 43.99
CA SER A 176 8.84 12.03 45.06
C SER A 176 8.43 13.40 44.54
N ALA A 177 7.66 14.07 45.38
CA ALA A 177 6.79 15.20 45.12
C ALA A 177 7.49 16.57 45.21
N ASN A 178 6.77 17.57 44.67
CA ASN A 178 6.79 19.00 44.99
C ASN A 178 8.05 19.83 44.68
N SER A 179 7.92 20.69 43.68
CA SER A 179 7.86 22.14 43.93
C SER A 179 7.24 22.87 42.75
N ALA A 180 6.24 23.70 43.07
CA ALA A 180 5.67 24.71 42.20
C ALA A 180 6.75 25.70 41.72
N ILE A 181 6.57 26.26 40.53
CA ILE A 181 6.64 27.70 40.24
C ILE A 181 6.08 27.95 38.82
N HIS A 182 5.10 28.86 38.77
CA HIS A 182 4.47 29.50 37.60
C HIS A 182 5.51 30.17 36.66
N PRO A 183 5.16 30.42 35.38
CA PRO A 183 4.77 31.81 35.07
C PRO A 183 3.60 31.97 34.08
N LYS A 184 2.67 32.82 34.52
CA LYS A 184 1.95 33.89 33.79
C LYS A 184 1.37 33.62 32.40
N GLN A 185 0.04 33.49 32.38
CA GLN A 185 -0.84 33.98 31.32
C GLN A 185 -1.07 35.50 31.44
N THR A 186 -1.19 36.20 30.31
CA THR A 186 -2.28 37.16 29.92
C THR A 186 -1.88 37.89 28.61
N PRO A 187 -2.81 38.48 27.82
CA PRO A 187 -4.10 38.01 27.31
C PRO A 187 -4.25 38.29 25.77
N PRO A 188 -5.40 37.98 25.12
CA PRO A 188 -5.53 37.89 23.66
C PRO A 188 -5.92 39.22 23.01
N THR A 189 -5.74 39.32 21.69
CA THR A 189 -6.41 40.35 20.86
C THR A 189 -6.97 39.69 19.60
N MET A 190 -8.29 39.77 19.45
CA MET A 190 -9.02 39.40 18.24
C MET A 190 -9.05 40.61 17.28
N THR A 191 -9.03 40.38 15.96
CA THR A 191 -10.05 40.82 14.95
C THR A 191 -9.54 40.56 13.51
N ASN A 192 -10.12 39.54 12.84
CA ASN A 192 -10.63 39.39 11.45
C ASN A 192 -10.04 40.13 10.22
N PRO A 193 -10.35 39.73 8.96
CA PRO A 193 -10.24 38.43 8.27
C PRO A 193 -9.49 38.51 6.90
N GLU A 194 -9.31 37.36 6.24
CA GLU A 194 -8.97 37.17 4.81
C GLU A 194 -7.60 37.67 4.29
N THR A 195 -6.64 36.74 4.17
CA THR A 195 -5.71 36.70 3.03
C THR A 195 -5.28 35.25 2.82
N VAL A 196 -5.51 34.75 1.60
CA VAL A 196 -5.05 33.47 1.08
C VAL A 196 -3.52 33.39 1.25
N ALA A 197 -3.04 32.49 2.11
CA ALA A 197 -1.62 32.29 2.32
C ALA A 197 -0.97 31.70 1.06
N SER A 198 -0.28 32.52 0.28
CA SER A 198 0.71 32.03 -0.68
C SER A 198 1.95 31.57 0.10
N LEU A 199 2.36 30.31 -0.12
CA LEU A 199 3.66 29.81 0.33
C LEU A 199 4.79 30.78 -0.12
N PRO A 200 5.85 30.97 0.68
CA PRO A 200 6.99 31.79 0.28
C PRO A 200 7.61 31.22 -1.01
N PRO A 201 8.04 32.07 -1.96
CA PRO A 201 8.68 31.61 -3.20
C PRO A 201 9.91 30.75 -2.89
N HIS A 202 10.03 29.57 -3.50
CA HIS A 202 11.25 28.79 -3.39
C HIS A 202 12.40 29.53 -4.10
N GLU A 203 13.50 29.77 -3.39
CA GLU A 203 14.71 30.32 -4.01
C GLU A 203 15.32 29.28 -4.95
N LEU A 204 15.51 29.64 -6.22
CA LEU A 204 16.06 28.75 -7.23
C LEU A 204 17.45 28.25 -6.84
N HIS A 205 17.70 26.96 -7.06
CA HIS A 205 18.96 26.26 -6.79
C HIS A 205 19.39 26.21 -5.32
N LYS A 206 18.56 26.70 -4.38
CA LYS A 206 18.82 26.58 -2.95
C LYS A 206 18.26 25.25 -2.42
N PRO A 207 19.06 24.48 -1.66
CA PRO A 207 18.61 23.22 -1.09
C PRO A 207 17.85 23.47 0.21
N SER A 208 16.70 22.82 0.35
CA SER A 208 16.05 22.61 1.65
C SER A 208 16.19 21.14 2.03
N VAL A 209 16.88 20.87 3.13
CA VAL A 209 17.08 19.51 3.62
C VAL A 209 15.96 19.14 4.55
N PHE A 210 15.45 17.92 4.43
CA PHE A 210 14.58 17.37 5.45
C PHE A 210 14.99 15.96 5.87
N LEU A 211 14.82 15.74 7.16
CA LEU A 211 15.14 14.51 7.85
C LEU A 211 13.85 13.74 8.18
N PRO A 212 13.89 12.40 8.19
CA PRO A 212 12.77 11.62 8.68
C PRO A 212 12.44 12.03 10.12
N SER A 213 11.16 12.11 10.47
CA SER A 213 10.75 12.32 11.85
C SER A 213 11.06 11.08 12.69
N ASP A 214 11.52 11.30 13.93
CA ASP A 214 11.72 10.26 14.93
C ASP A 214 10.42 9.88 15.64
N GLU A 215 9.30 10.53 15.30
CA GLU A 215 8.00 10.24 15.90
C GLU A 215 7.52 8.84 15.52
N PRO A 216 7.23 7.97 16.50
CA PRO A 216 6.71 6.65 16.21
C PRO A 216 5.33 6.77 15.55
N LEU A 217 5.13 6.01 14.46
CA LEU A 217 3.87 5.94 13.69
C LEU A 217 2.62 5.64 14.55
N ALA A 218 2.80 5.21 15.80
CA ALA A 218 1.74 4.97 16.77
C ALA A 218 0.98 6.25 17.18
N VAL A 219 1.62 7.42 17.18
CA VAL A 219 0.94 8.71 17.50
C VAL A 219 0.05 9.17 16.34
N ILE A 220 0.31 8.68 15.12
CA ILE A 220 -0.46 9.00 13.91
C ILE A 220 -1.76 8.18 13.83
N LYS A 221 -1.93 7.16 14.70
CA LYS A 221 -3.09 6.25 14.67
C LYS A 221 -4.38 6.81 15.23
N ASP A 222 -4.41 8.02 15.79
CA ASP A 222 -5.67 8.65 16.23
C ASP A 222 -6.57 9.08 15.04
N GLN A 223 -6.15 8.81 13.80
CA GLN A 223 -6.98 8.87 12.60
C GLN A 223 -7.38 7.45 12.16
N ILE A 224 -7.99 6.68 13.05
CA ILE A 224 -8.77 5.52 12.59
C ILE A 224 -9.89 6.12 11.74
N GLU A 225 -9.78 5.97 10.42
CA GLU A 225 -10.84 6.30 9.48
C GLU A 225 -12.12 5.61 9.96
N ASP A 226 -13.16 6.40 10.24
CA ASP A 226 -14.43 5.87 10.74
C ASP A 226 -15.02 4.91 9.68
N GLU A 227 -15.77 3.88 10.09
CA GLU A 227 -16.36 2.92 9.14
C GLU A 227 -17.25 3.63 8.09
N GLU A 228 -17.81 4.78 8.45
CA GLU A 228 -18.58 5.68 7.58
C GLU A 228 -17.77 6.28 6.41
N ASP A 229 -16.44 6.45 6.54
CA ASP A 229 -15.57 6.95 5.45
C ASP A 229 -15.51 5.98 4.26
N TYR A 230 -15.78 4.69 4.52
CA TYR A 230 -15.83 3.66 3.50
C TYR A 230 -17.22 3.51 2.86
N GLU A 231 -18.24 4.16 3.41
CA GLU A 231 -19.59 4.13 2.84
C GLU A 231 -19.77 5.15 1.72
N LEU A 232 -20.37 4.71 0.60
CA LEU A 232 -20.60 5.57 -0.55
C LEU A 232 -21.77 6.53 -0.27
N THR A 233 -21.47 7.82 -0.15
CA THR A 233 -22.50 8.86 -0.01
C THR A 233 -23.34 9.00 -1.29
N VAL A 234 -24.58 9.49 -1.15
CA VAL A 234 -25.50 9.73 -2.28
C VAL A 234 -24.91 10.73 -3.29
N GLU A 235 -24.13 11.71 -2.82
CA GLU A 235 -23.47 12.69 -3.69
C GLU A 235 -22.36 12.06 -4.52
N GLN A 236 -21.51 11.24 -3.89
CA GLN A 236 -20.49 10.46 -4.60
C GLN A 236 -21.13 9.49 -5.59
N ALA A 237 -22.23 8.83 -5.22
CA ALA A 237 -22.97 7.93 -6.11
C ALA A 237 -23.52 8.66 -7.35
N LYS A 238 -24.09 9.86 -7.19
CA LYS A 238 -24.53 10.71 -8.31
C LYS A 238 -23.35 11.13 -9.21
N LYS A 239 -22.21 11.51 -8.61
CA LYS A 239 -20.99 11.85 -9.37
C LYS A 239 -20.47 10.66 -10.16
N TYR A 240 -20.46 9.47 -9.55
CA TYR A 240 -20.07 8.23 -10.21
C TYR A 240 -21.03 7.84 -11.33
N GLN A 241 -22.34 7.97 -11.13
CA GLN A 241 -23.34 7.76 -12.19
C GLN A 241 -23.12 8.70 -13.39
N LYS A 242 -22.81 9.98 -13.14
CA LYS A 242 -22.48 10.95 -14.20
C LYS A 242 -21.18 10.58 -14.93
N MET A 243 -20.18 10.09 -14.21
CA MET A 243 -18.93 9.59 -14.82
C MET A 243 -19.20 8.36 -15.69
N LEU A 244 -20.00 7.41 -15.21
CA LEU A 244 -20.39 6.23 -15.97
C LEU A 244 -21.22 6.59 -17.19
N SER A 245 -22.20 7.49 -17.09
CA SER A 245 -22.99 7.91 -18.25
C SER A 245 -22.13 8.60 -19.32
N SER A 246 -21.15 9.41 -18.90
CA SER A 246 -20.19 10.02 -19.83
C SER A 246 -19.29 9.01 -20.54
N LYS A 247 -18.93 7.90 -19.86
CA LYS A 247 -18.11 6.82 -20.43
C LYS A 247 -18.92 5.83 -21.27
N ALA A 248 -20.14 5.51 -20.84
CA ALA A 248 -21.02 4.53 -21.48
C ALA A 248 -21.70 5.07 -22.76
N GLY A 249 -21.89 6.39 -22.87
CA GLY A 249 -22.45 7.04 -24.06
C GLY A 249 -21.56 6.95 -25.31
N THR A 250 -20.33 6.43 -25.18
CA THR A 250 -19.39 6.26 -26.29
C THR A 250 -18.91 4.81 -26.34
N LEU A 251 -19.70 3.90 -26.91
CA LEU A 251 -19.22 2.60 -27.38
C LEU A 251 -18.13 2.86 -28.46
N GLY A 252 -16.87 2.95 -28.03
CA GLY A 252 -15.72 3.28 -28.88
C GLY A 252 -14.99 4.59 -28.54
N GLY A 253 -15.44 5.36 -27.54
CA GLY A 253 -14.88 6.68 -27.20
C GLY A 253 -15.17 7.74 -28.29
N PRO A 254 -14.98 9.03 -28.01
CA PRO A 254 -14.95 10.05 -29.05
C PRO A 254 -13.80 9.75 -30.02
N ILE A 255 -14.05 9.74 -31.33
CA ILE A 255 -12.97 9.63 -32.31
C ILE A 255 -12.03 10.83 -32.11
N LEU A 256 -10.76 10.55 -31.79
CA LEU A 256 -9.69 11.55 -31.78
C LEU A 256 -9.41 11.99 -33.21
N THR A 257 -10.23 12.91 -33.72
CA THR A 257 -10.03 13.50 -35.04
C THR A 257 -8.67 14.19 -35.10
N LYS A 258 -8.10 14.32 -36.29
CA LYS A 258 -6.83 15.05 -36.52
C LYS A 258 -6.85 16.42 -35.83
N ARG A 259 -7.96 17.16 -35.94
CA ARG A 259 -8.18 18.44 -35.26
C ARG A 259 -8.09 18.34 -33.74
N LEU A 260 -8.70 17.32 -33.13
CA LEU A 260 -8.72 17.13 -31.67
C LEU A 260 -7.32 16.74 -31.15
N ARG A 261 -6.57 15.94 -31.93
CA ARG A 261 -5.18 15.60 -31.65
C ARG A 261 -4.27 16.83 -31.73
N GLU A 262 -4.36 17.61 -32.80
CA GLU A 262 -3.60 18.86 -32.97
C GLU A 262 -3.97 19.88 -31.88
N GLN A 263 -5.25 20.01 -31.54
CA GLN A 263 -5.69 20.86 -30.44
C GLN A 263 -5.14 20.37 -29.09
N SER A 264 -5.08 19.05 -28.85
CA SER A 264 -4.47 18.50 -27.64
C SER A 264 -2.96 18.75 -27.58
N ALA A 265 -2.26 18.60 -28.70
CA ALA A 265 -0.83 18.90 -28.83
C ALA A 265 -0.55 20.39 -28.63
N ASN A 266 -1.42 21.28 -29.14
CA ASN A 266 -1.33 22.73 -28.94
C ASN A 266 -1.71 23.18 -27.52
N ASN A 267 -2.43 22.35 -26.76
CA ASN A 267 -2.74 22.60 -25.35
C ASN A 267 -1.71 21.98 -24.39
N LEU A 268 -0.89 21.02 -24.85
CA LEU A 268 0.24 20.49 -24.09
C LEU A 268 1.22 21.59 -23.63
N PRO A 269 1.68 22.53 -24.49
CA PRO A 269 2.51 23.64 -24.04
C PRO A 269 1.76 24.59 -23.09
N LYS A 270 0.42 24.63 -23.11
CA LYS A 270 -0.36 25.41 -22.12
C LYS A 270 -0.41 24.75 -20.75
N LYS A 271 -0.46 23.41 -20.70
CA LYS A 271 -0.30 22.64 -19.45
C LYS A 271 1.12 22.78 -18.92
N ASN A 272 2.12 22.67 -19.78
CA ASN A 272 3.52 22.89 -19.43
C ASN A 272 3.77 24.34 -18.98
N LYS A 273 3.11 25.34 -19.59
CA LYS A 273 3.15 26.74 -19.16
C LYS A 273 2.53 26.99 -17.77
N ALA A 274 1.68 26.08 -17.27
CA ALA A 274 1.17 26.18 -15.90
C ALA A 274 2.22 25.78 -14.86
N ILE A 275 3.30 25.09 -15.27
CA ILE A 275 4.42 24.73 -14.41
C ILE A 275 5.43 25.87 -14.48
N SER A 276 5.40 26.75 -13.48
CA SER A 276 6.35 27.86 -13.35
C SER A 276 7.69 27.43 -12.76
N GLU A 277 7.68 26.37 -11.94
CA GLU A 277 8.85 25.84 -11.23
C GLU A 277 8.80 24.31 -11.18
N CYS A 278 9.97 23.68 -11.25
CA CYS A 278 10.17 22.24 -11.10
C CYS A 278 10.87 21.98 -9.76
N LEU A 279 10.13 21.45 -8.79
CA LEU A 279 10.62 21.14 -7.46
C LEU A 279 11.13 19.70 -7.42
N LEU A 280 12.45 19.54 -7.39
CA LEU A 280 13.10 18.23 -7.36
C LEU A 280 13.41 17.84 -5.92
N ARG A 281 12.88 16.70 -5.50
CA ARG A 281 13.19 16.07 -4.21
C ARG A 281 14.10 14.88 -4.42
N VAL A 282 15.37 15.02 -4.07
CA VAL A 282 16.39 13.97 -4.15
C VAL A 282 16.42 13.21 -2.83
N LYS A 283 16.11 11.91 -2.86
CA LYS A 283 16.18 11.01 -1.70
C LYS A 283 17.52 10.29 -1.65
N PHE A 284 18.15 10.33 -0.49
CA PHE A 284 19.42 9.67 -0.24
C PHE A 284 19.24 8.30 0.44
N PRO A 285 20.24 7.41 0.35
CA PRO A 285 20.25 6.12 1.04
C PRO A 285 20.10 6.21 2.58
N ASP A 286 20.55 7.31 3.18
CA ASP A 286 20.45 7.60 4.61
C ASP A 286 19.04 8.10 5.04
N ARG A 287 18.06 8.04 4.12
CA ARG A 287 16.67 8.54 4.27
C ARG A 287 16.54 10.05 4.35
N SER A 288 17.64 10.80 4.31
CA SER A 288 17.58 12.25 4.13
C SER A 288 17.05 12.59 2.74
N HIS A 289 16.52 13.79 2.59
CA HIS A 289 16.18 14.29 1.28
C HIS A 289 16.48 15.77 1.14
N ILE A 290 16.92 16.15 -0.05
CA ILE A 290 17.12 17.54 -0.42
C ILE A 290 16.04 17.92 -1.43
N GLN A 291 15.40 19.06 -1.20
CA GLN A 291 14.44 19.66 -2.12
C GLN A 291 15.05 20.91 -2.73
N ILE A 292 15.03 21.02 -4.06
CA ILE A 292 15.63 22.13 -4.80
C ILE A 292 14.64 22.57 -5.88
N ALA A 293 14.45 23.88 -6.02
CA ALA A 293 13.64 24.46 -7.09
C ALA A 293 14.50 24.76 -8.33
N PHE A 294 14.01 24.31 -9.48
CA PHE A 294 14.63 24.52 -10.79
C PHE A 294 13.64 25.17 -11.76
N LYS A 295 14.15 25.80 -12.82
CA LYS A 295 13.29 26.28 -13.91
C LYS A 295 12.92 25.13 -14.85
N PRO A 296 11.73 25.16 -15.47
CA PRO A 296 11.31 24.12 -16.43
C PRO A 296 12.26 23.91 -17.61
N ASN A 297 12.94 24.99 -18.03
CA ASN A 297 13.83 25.02 -19.17
C ASN A 297 15.29 24.68 -18.82
N GLU A 298 15.58 24.32 -17.57
CA GLU A 298 16.92 23.86 -17.18
C GLU A 298 17.15 22.43 -17.62
N ASP A 299 18.42 22.03 -17.60
CA ASP A 299 18.86 20.75 -18.12
C ASP A 299 19.31 19.82 -16.99
N MET A 300 19.28 18.50 -17.24
CA MET A 300 19.68 17.50 -16.24
C MET A 300 21.13 17.67 -15.78
N ARG A 301 22.03 18.12 -16.66
CA ARG A 301 23.41 18.48 -16.30
C ARG A 301 23.49 19.50 -15.18
N THR A 302 22.63 20.52 -15.21
CA THR A 302 22.55 21.55 -14.16
C THR A 302 22.11 20.93 -12.83
N VAL A 303 21.12 20.03 -12.85
CA VAL A 303 20.67 19.31 -11.66
C VAL A 303 21.82 18.51 -11.05
N TYR A 304 22.57 17.76 -11.86
CA TYR A 304 23.75 17.03 -11.38
C TYR A 304 24.80 17.95 -10.75
N ASN A 305 25.11 19.08 -11.37
CA ASN A 305 26.08 20.02 -10.85
C ASN A 305 25.62 20.65 -9.52
N VAL A 306 24.36 21.07 -9.44
CA VAL A 306 23.79 21.66 -8.23
C VAL A 306 23.75 20.62 -7.09
N VAL A 307 23.29 19.40 -7.35
CA VAL A 307 23.29 18.34 -6.35
C VAL A 307 24.71 18.04 -5.86
N SER A 308 25.70 17.98 -6.76
CA SER A 308 27.10 17.70 -6.40
C SER A 308 27.70 18.73 -5.43
N GLN A 309 27.29 20.00 -5.51
CA GLN A 309 27.77 21.07 -4.60
C GLN A 309 27.30 20.86 -3.15
N PHE A 310 26.24 20.10 -2.95
CA PHE A 310 25.66 19.83 -1.62
C PHE A 310 26.12 18.50 -1.02
N LEU A 311 26.87 17.69 -1.78
CA LEU A 311 27.49 16.46 -1.30
C LEU A 311 28.75 16.76 -0.51
N ILE A 312 29.10 15.93 0.48
CA ILE A 312 30.38 16.03 1.19
C ILE A 312 31.56 15.96 0.21
N ASP A 313 31.52 14.99 -0.69
CA ASP A 313 32.49 14.81 -1.77
C ASP A 313 31.89 15.28 -3.10
N GLU A 314 32.26 16.49 -3.53
CA GLU A 314 31.75 17.09 -4.78
C GLU A 314 32.10 16.27 -6.03
N ASN A 315 33.20 15.51 -5.98
CA ASN A 315 33.70 14.68 -7.08
C ASN A 315 33.22 13.22 -7.01
N MET A 316 32.31 12.87 -6.09
CA MET A 316 31.80 11.50 -5.99
C MET A 316 30.95 11.13 -7.21
N PRO A 317 31.16 9.95 -7.84
CA PRO A 317 30.29 9.48 -8.90
C PRO A 317 28.94 9.04 -8.34
N PHE A 318 27.85 9.63 -8.84
CA PHE A 318 26.48 9.26 -8.46
C PHE A 318 25.55 9.27 -9.67
N THR A 319 24.42 8.58 -9.53
CA THR A 319 23.33 8.55 -10.52
C THR A 319 22.02 8.94 -9.84
N LEU A 320 21.21 9.74 -10.53
CA LEU A 320 19.86 10.10 -10.13
C LEU A 320 18.84 9.25 -10.90
N ASN A 321 17.96 8.58 -10.19
CA ASN A 321 16.99 7.65 -10.77
C ASN A 321 15.56 8.13 -10.52
N GLN A 322 14.66 7.93 -11.50
CA GLN A 322 13.21 8.00 -11.27
C GLN A 322 12.75 6.72 -10.60
N SER A 323 11.78 6.80 -9.68
CA SER A 323 11.31 5.62 -8.95
C SER A 323 10.32 4.76 -9.76
N HIS A 324 9.45 5.38 -10.55
CA HIS A 324 8.38 4.68 -11.29
C HIS A 324 8.14 5.28 -12.69
N PRO A 325 8.48 4.57 -13.77
CA PRO A 325 9.30 3.35 -13.80
C PRO A 325 10.72 3.62 -13.30
N PHE A 326 11.40 2.59 -12.79
CA PHE A 326 12.80 2.74 -12.36
C PHE A 326 13.66 3.03 -13.59
N LYS A 327 14.17 4.27 -13.68
CA LYS A 327 14.89 4.74 -14.85
C LYS A 327 16.07 5.61 -14.43
N PRO A 328 17.32 5.25 -14.82
CA PRO A 328 18.46 6.10 -14.58
C PRO A 328 18.43 7.32 -15.50
N LEU A 329 18.70 8.49 -14.93
CA LEU A 329 18.78 9.76 -15.66
C LEU A 329 20.24 10.04 -15.98
N ALA A 330 20.59 10.11 -17.26
CA ALA A 330 21.95 10.46 -17.67
C ALA A 330 22.28 11.92 -17.34
N LYS A 331 23.57 12.24 -17.18
CA LYS A 331 24.06 13.62 -17.08
C LYS A 331 24.10 14.27 -18.48
N ASP A 332 22.93 14.47 -19.07
CA ASP A 332 22.75 15.05 -20.40
C ASP A 332 22.14 16.45 -20.37
N ASP A 333 22.03 17.07 -21.56
CA ASP A 333 21.47 18.41 -21.74
C ASP A 333 19.95 18.35 -22.01
N LYS A 334 19.26 17.30 -21.54
CA LYS A 334 17.81 17.17 -21.67
C LYS A 334 17.08 18.12 -20.73
N LYS A 335 16.06 18.78 -21.25
CA LYS A 335 15.18 19.70 -20.53
C LYS A 335 14.38 18.97 -19.45
N LEU A 336 14.27 19.56 -18.26
CA LEU A 336 13.50 18.98 -17.16
C LEU A 336 12.03 18.77 -17.52
N LEU A 337 11.36 19.79 -18.08
CA LEU A 337 9.95 19.68 -18.41
C LEU A 337 9.70 19.05 -19.79
N ASP A 338 10.38 19.53 -20.83
CA ASP A 338 10.04 19.16 -22.21
C ASP A 338 10.54 17.76 -22.61
N ASP A 339 11.73 17.33 -22.16
CA ASP A 339 12.33 16.05 -22.55
C ASP A 339 12.16 14.96 -21.49
N LEU A 340 12.18 15.35 -20.21
CA LEU A 340 12.11 14.42 -19.07
C LEU A 340 10.72 14.37 -18.42
N GLU A 341 9.77 15.20 -18.89
CA GLU A 341 8.38 15.27 -18.42
C GLU A 341 8.25 15.50 -16.90
N PHE A 342 9.20 16.23 -16.29
CA PHE A 342 9.14 16.53 -14.87
C PHE A 342 7.97 17.48 -14.57
N GLY A 343 7.11 17.09 -13.63
CA GLY A 343 6.02 17.92 -13.15
C GLY A 343 6.48 19.05 -12.24
N SER A 344 5.51 19.74 -11.63
CA SER A 344 5.77 20.75 -10.60
C SER A 344 6.56 20.20 -9.41
N LYS A 345 6.35 18.93 -9.05
CA LYS A 345 7.11 18.23 -8.03
C LYS A 345 7.51 16.85 -8.52
N THR A 346 8.80 16.55 -8.52
CA THR A 346 9.34 15.28 -8.98
C THR A 346 10.31 14.71 -7.95
N MET A 347 10.19 13.41 -7.66
CA MET A 347 11.05 12.70 -6.71
C MET A 347 12.11 11.90 -7.47
N LEU A 348 13.37 12.07 -7.07
CA LEU A 348 14.53 11.36 -7.60
C LEU A 348 15.20 10.55 -6.49
N LEU A 349 15.76 9.41 -6.84
CA LEU A 349 16.56 8.57 -5.94
C LEU A 349 18.04 8.78 -6.25
N PHE A 350 18.83 9.01 -5.21
CA PHE A 350 20.28 9.11 -5.30
C PHE A 350 20.92 7.74 -5.10
N GLU A 351 21.75 7.34 -6.05
CA GLU A 351 22.56 6.12 -5.97
C GLU A 351 24.04 6.44 -6.18
N THR A 352 24.89 5.82 -5.38
CA THR A 352 26.35 5.92 -5.48
C THR A 352 26.95 4.52 -5.39
N ASN A 353 28.11 4.33 -6.01
CA ASN A 353 28.88 3.09 -5.94
C ASN A 353 29.66 2.98 -4.63
N SER A 354 29.76 4.07 -3.86
CA SER A 354 30.41 4.09 -2.57
C SER A 354 29.54 3.37 -1.54
N ASN A 355 30.06 2.31 -0.93
CA ASN A 355 29.37 1.50 0.08
C ASN A 355 29.16 2.25 1.43
N SER A 356 29.32 3.57 1.43
CA SER A 356 29.14 4.45 2.57
C SER A 356 27.66 4.82 2.71
N ASN A 357 26.95 4.13 3.60
CA ASN A 357 25.60 4.53 4.05
C ASN A 357 25.64 5.69 5.06
N GLY A 358 26.75 6.45 5.10
CA GLY A 358 26.93 7.61 5.98
C GLY A 358 26.17 8.83 5.47
N PRO A 359 26.20 9.95 6.21
CA PRO A 359 25.65 11.21 5.72
C PRO A 359 26.37 11.60 4.44
N LEU A 360 25.62 11.73 3.35
CA LEU A 360 26.18 12.10 2.03
C LEU A 360 26.11 13.62 1.78
N ILE A 361 25.39 14.33 2.66
CA ILE A 361 25.12 15.77 2.57
C ILE A 361 26.08 16.52 3.49
N LYS A 362 26.57 17.69 3.06
CA LYS A 362 27.44 18.55 3.88
C LYS A 362 26.76 18.93 5.21
N ALA A 363 27.53 18.92 6.31
CA ALA A 363 27.01 19.14 7.66
C ALA A 363 26.27 20.48 7.85
N HIS A 364 26.75 21.55 7.21
CA HIS A 364 26.11 22.88 7.30
C HIS A 364 24.68 22.92 6.73
N LEU A 365 24.31 22.00 5.82
CA LEU A 365 22.94 21.89 5.32
C LEU A 365 22.04 21.09 6.28
N LEU A 366 22.63 20.26 7.16
CA LEU A 366 21.88 19.49 8.16
C LEU A 366 21.45 20.35 9.35
N GLU A 367 22.15 21.46 9.61
CA GLU A 367 21.80 22.42 10.66
C GLU A 367 20.48 23.14 10.35
N ASP A 368 20.23 23.46 9.08
CA ASP A 368 18.98 24.07 8.60
C ASP A 368 17.90 23.02 8.26
N ALA A 369 18.12 21.74 8.57
CA ALA A 369 17.23 20.68 8.16
C ALA A 369 15.88 20.74 8.87
N GLN A 370 14.81 20.71 8.10
CA GLN A 370 13.45 20.63 8.63
C GLN A 370 13.10 19.16 8.94
N LYS A 371 12.32 18.92 9.99
CA LYS A 371 11.73 17.58 10.21
C LYS A 371 10.47 17.46 9.36
N ILE A 372 10.26 16.32 8.72
CA ILE A 372 8.98 16.06 8.03
C ILE A 372 7.89 15.94 9.08
N THR A 373 7.08 16.98 9.27
CA THR A 373 5.85 16.92 10.07
C THR A 373 4.70 16.43 9.19
N HIS A 374 3.86 15.56 9.72
CA HIS A 374 2.60 15.20 9.08
C HIS A 374 1.61 16.36 9.27
N GLU A 375 1.23 17.03 8.18
CA GLU A 375 0.14 18.01 8.24
C GLU A 375 -1.15 17.29 8.64
N THR A 376 -1.71 17.65 9.80
CA THR A 376 -3.03 17.18 10.24
C THR A 376 -4.06 17.73 9.26
N ARG A 377 -4.61 16.86 8.40
CA ARG A 377 -5.75 17.20 7.56
C ARG A 377 -6.92 17.51 8.49
N THR A 378 -7.20 18.79 8.72
CA THR A 378 -8.42 19.23 9.41
C THR A 378 -9.60 18.86 8.52
N THR A 379 -10.36 17.85 8.96
CA THR A 379 -11.71 17.62 8.44
C THR A 379 -12.52 18.88 8.75
N PRO A 380 -13.14 19.54 7.75
CA PRO A 380 -14.05 20.62 8.05
C PRO A 380 -15.23 20.03 8.81
N SER A 381 -15.34 20.37 10.10
CA SER A 381 -16.44 19.96 10.95
C SER A 381 -17.76 20.38 10.30
N VAL A 382 -18.56 19.39 9.90
CA VAL A 382 -19.96 19.61 9.54
C VAL A 382 -20.65 20.03 10.83
N ASN A 383 -21.06 21.29 10.89
CA ASN A 383 -21.86 21.83 11.97
C ASN A 383 -23.20 21.08 12.07
N THR A 384 -23.27 20.12 13.00
CA THR A 384 -24.54 19.58 13.48
C THR A 384 -25.20 20.65 14.35
N ILE A 385 -26.11 21.42 13.75
CA ILE A 385 -26.99 22.33 14.49
C ILE A 385 -27.97 21.46 15.28
N ASN A 386 -27.66 21.23 16.56
CA ASN A 386 -28.62 20.80 17.56
C ASN A 386 -29.64 21.93 17.79
N LYS A 387 -30.83 21.81 17.19
CA LYS A 387 -32.00 22.58 17.62
C LYS A 387 -32.74 21.79 18.70
N SER A 388 -32.56 22.24 19.93
CA SER A 388 -33.38 21.91 21.08
C SER A 388 -34.83 22.30 20.86
N ASN A 389 -35.72 21.36 21.12
CA ASN A 389 -37.17 21.51 21.19
C ASN A 389 -37.57 22.41 22.38
N PRO A 390 -38.61 23.26 22.24
CA PRO A 390 -39.55 23.47 23.34
C PRO A 390 -41.00 23.15 22.92
N GLN A 391 -41.76 22.68 23.90
CA GLN A 391 -43.03 21.98 23.77
C GLN A 391 -44.24 22.92 23.96
N GLY A 392 -45.10 23.02 22.93
CA GLY A 392 -46.56 23.29 22.94
C GLY A 392 -47.08 24.72 23.28
N PRO A 393 -48.36 25.08 22.97
CA PRO A 393 -49.47 24.23 22.52
C PRO A 393 -50.37 24.76 21.36
N SER A 394 -51.18 23.84 20.82
CA SER A 394 -52.53 23.93 20.21
C SER A 394 -52.87 24.68 18.90
N ASP A 395 -53.64 23.95 18.08
CA ASP A 395 -54.69 24.35 17.12
C ASP A 395 -54.37 25.18 15.86
N ASN A 396 -54.33 24.53 14.70
CA ASN A 396 -55.44 24.56 13.73
C ASN A 396 -55.14 23.78 12.44
N ALA A 397 -56.18 23.17 11.90
CA ALA A 397 -56.18 22.35 10.69
C ALA A 397 -55.92 23.16 9.42
N THR A 398 -55.15 22.62 8.46
CA THR A 398 -55.60 22.51 7.06
C THR A 398 -54.78 21.51 6.23
N SER A 399 -55.49 20.64 5.54
CA SER A 399 -55.01 19.67 4.56
C SER A 399 -54.48 20.34 3.28
N ILE A 400 -53.31 19.92 2.76
CA ILE A 400 -53.01 20.06 1.31
C ILE A 400 -52.36 18.80 0.76
N LYS A 401 -53.00 18.28 -0.29
CA LYS A 401 -52.78 17.01 -0.98
C LYS A 401 -51.54 17.05 -1.87
N LYS A 402 -50.80 15.94 -1.90
CA LYS A 402 -49.76 15.63 -2.90
C LYS A 402 -50.36 15.62 -4.30
N THR A 403 -49.83 16.41 -5.23
CA THR A 403 -50.07 16.24 -6.67
C THR A 403 -48.78 15.88 -7.38
N LEU A 404 -48.67 14.58 -7.64
CA LEU A 404 -47.68 13.94 -8.51
C LEU A 404 -48.19 14.13 -9.94
N ASN A 405 -47.71 15.16 -10.66
CA ASN A 405 -47.71 15.25 -12.12
C ASN A 405 -47.19 16.61 -12.60
N ARG A 406 -45.87 16.75 -12.74
CA ARG A 406 -45.27 17.74 -13.64
C ARG A 406 -44.03 17.14 -14.32
N VAL A 407 -44.21 16.70 -15.55
CA VAL A 407 -43.11 16.38 -16.47
C VAL A 407 -42.44 17.71 -16.88
N PRO A 408 -41.11 17.84 -16.74
CA PRO A 408 -40.40 19.08 -17.04
C PRO A 408 -40.37 19.40 -18.55
N LYS A 409 -40.35 20.71 -18.86
CA LYS A 409 -40.61 21.29 -20.20
C LYS A 409 -39.67 20.84 -21.33
N TRP A 410 -38.54 20.20 -21.04
CA TRP A 410 -37.60 19.70 -22.05
C TRP A 410 -38.00 18.33 -22.63
N MET A 411 -39.00 17.65 -22.05
CA MET A 411 -39.47 16.33 -22.52
C MET A 411 -40.68 16.40 -23.48
N LYS A 412 -41.17 17.60 -23.81
CA LYS A 412 -42.24 17.79 -24.81
C LYS A 412 -41.64 18.15 -26.17
N LEU A 413 -41.07 17.16 -26.84
CA LEU A 413 -40.74 17.27 -28.27
C LEU A 413 -42.04 17.25 -29.08
N SER A 414 -42.28 18.33 -29.80
CA SER A 414 -43.38 18.52 -30.74
C SER A 414 -43.29 17.52 -31.90
N LYS A 415 -44.34 16.72 -32.10
CA LYS A 415 -44.62 16.10 -33.39
C LYS A 415 -45.15 17.19 -34.33
N LYS A 416 -44.38 17.50 -35.37
CA LYS A 416 -44.89 17.66 -36.73
C LYS A 416 -43.75 17.50 -37.71
#